data_AF-A0A4R0IGM1-F1
#
_entry.id   AF-A0A4R0IGM1-F1
#
_cell.length_a   1.000
_cell.length_b   1.000
_cell.length_c   1.000
_cell.angle_alpha   90.00
_cell.angle_beta   90.00
_cell.angle_gamma   90.00
#
_symmetry.space_group_name_H-M   'P 1'
#
loop_
_entity.id
_entity.type
_entity.pdbx_description
1 polymer ?
#
loop_
_entity_poly.entity_id
_entity_poly.type
_entity_poly.pdbx_seq_one_letter_code
_entity_poly.pdbx_strand_id
1 'polypeptide(L)'
;MPAHVFVDESKAKGLLMAATVCPAVDVNAYRRTMASLLLPRERRIHFTKESPPRRRKILGVIAEFGIAARLYQADKNDVAARRDCLAAMVRDIAGSAERLVVERDESTATLDKQVLFRAARRYDCSESLQYELLAAHADPLLWIPDAVAWSWAKGGEWRDLVAPYSTVIRV
;
A
#
# COMPACT_ATOMS: atom_id res chain seq x y z
N MET A 1 -19.24 4.70 2.52
CA MET A 1 -18.31 5.79 2.89
C MET A 1 -17.08 5.67 2.02
N PRO A 2 -16.46 6.77 1.57
CA PRO A 2 -15.28 6.71 0.73
C PRO A 2 -14.09 6.12 1.51
N ALA A 3 -13.17 5.49 0.79
CA ALA A 3 -11.93 4.93 1.33
C ALA A 3 -10.70 5.77 0.96
N HIS A 4 -9.65 5.68 1.76
CA HIS A 4 -8.29 6.12 1.41
C HIS A 4 -7.44 4.88 1.16
N VAL A 5 -6.62 4.91 0.11
CA VAL A 5 -5.80 3.78 -0.33
C VAL A 5 -4.33 4.14 -0.20
N PHE A 6 -3.55 3.30 0.48
CA PHE A 6 -2.11 3.50 0.68
C PHE A 6 -1.34 2.36 0.02
N VAL A 7 -0.29 2.70 -0.73
CA VAL A 7 0.41 1.79 -1.61
C VAL A 7 1.91 1.80 -1.36
N ASP A 8 2.47 0.60 -1.27
CA ASP A 8 3.90 0.35 -1.35
C ASP A 8 4.13 -0.97 -2.12
N GLU A 9 5.39 -1.29 -2.42
CA GLU A 9 5.75 -2.39 -3.30
C GLU A 9 6.87 -3.28 -2.77
N SER A 10 6.82 -4.55 -3.18
CA SER A 10 7.93 -5.49 -3.06
C SER A 10 8.39 -5.94 -4.43
N LYS A 11 9.71 -5.97 -4.64
CA LYS A 11 10.39 -6.40 -5.87
C LYS A 11 11.06 -7.78 -5.75
N ALA A 12 10.78 -8.52 -4.67
CA ALA A 12 11.54 -9.72 -4.30
C ALA A 12 11.26 -10.94 -5.20
N LYS A 13 10.06 -11.06 -5.78
CA LYS A 13 9.62 -12.19 -6.62
C LYS A 13 8.74 -11.71 -7.78
N GLY A 14 9.29 -10.83 -8.61
CA GLY A 14 8.51 -10.02 -9.54
C GLY A 14 8.05 -8.72 -8.89
N LEU A 15 7.03 -8.09 -9.47
CA LEU A 15 6.43 -6.88 -8.90
C LEU A 15 5.18 -7.25 -8.09
N LEU A 16 5.15 -6.83 -6.83
CA LEU A 16 3.98 -6.93 -5.96
C LEU A 16 3.66 -5.54 -5.42
N MET A 17 2.56 -4.93 -5.84
CA MET A 17 2.05 -3.68 -5.27
C MET A 17 0.94 -3.99 -4.27
N ALA A 18 1.15 -3.64 -3.01
CA ALA A 18 0.15 -3.79 -1.96
C ALA A 18 -0.63 -2.48 -1.81
N ALA A 19 -1.94 -2.52 -2.08
CA ALA A 19 -2.86 -1.42 -1.86
C ALA A 19 -3.71 -1.72 -0.63
N THR A 20 -3.48 -1.00 0.46
CA THR A 20 -4.26 -1.10 1.69
C THR A 20 -5.41 -0.09 1.65
N VAL A 21 -6.63 -0.59 1.73
CA VAL A 21 -7.88 0.16 1.66
C VAL A 21 -8.38 0.41 3.07
N CYS A 22 -8.44 1.69 3.46
CA CYS A 22 -8.83 2.14 4.78
C CYS A 22 -10.13 2.96 4.70
N PRO A 23 -11.13 2.73 5.56
CA PRO A 23 -12.28 3.63 5.67
C PRO A 23 -11.82 5.05 6.00
N ALA A 24 -12.28 6.07 5.27
CA ALA A 24 -11.82 7.45 5.47
C ALA A 24 -12.06 7.96 6.91
N VAL A 25 -13.11 7.46 7.57
CA VAL A 25 -13.45 7.79 8.97
C VAL A 25 -12.41 7.32 9.98
N ASP A 26 -11.69 6.23 9.68
CA ASP A 26 -10.74 5.61 10.62
C ASP A 26 -9.28 6.04 10.37
N VAL A 27 -9.00 6.65 9.22
CA VAL A 27 -7.65 7.02 8.77
C VAL A 27 -6.86 7.77 9.84
N ASN A 28 -7.47 8.76 10.50
CA ASN A 28 -6.78 9.54 11.53
C ASN A 28 -6.54 8.73 12.81
N ALA A 29 -7.43 7.79 13.15
CA ALA A 29 -7.21 6.89 14.28
C ALA A 29 -6.06 5.93 13.98
N TYR A 30 -6.07 5.28 12.81
CA TYR A 30 -5.01 4.36 12.39
C TYR A 30 -3.65 5.07 12.27
N ARG A 31 -3.58 6.31 11.77
CA ARG A 31 -2.34 7.11 11.77
C ARG A 31 -1.76 7.27 13.16
N ARG A 32 -2.59 7.63 14.15
CA ARG A 32 -2.15 7.78 15.55
C ARG A 32 -1.65 6.46 16.12
N THR A 33 -2.37 5.38 15.89
CA THR A 33 -1.98 4.04 16.35
C THR A 33 -0.65 3.61 15.74
N MET A 34 -0.50 3.74 14.42
CA MET A 34 0.76 3.41 13.74
C MET A 34 1.91 4.29 14.23
N ALA A 35 1.70 5.60 14.36
CA ALA A 35 2.72 6.51 14.88
C ALA A 35 3.17 6.15 16.31
N SER A 36 2.27 5.65 17.16
CA SER A 36 2.60 5.23 18.53
C SER A 36 3.56 4.03 18.61
N LEU A 37 3.77 3.32 17.49
CA LEU A 37 4.68 2.18 17.42
C LEU A 37 6.14 2.59 17.13
N LEU A 38 6.39 3.84 16.76
CA LEU A 38 7.75 4.35 16.52
C LEU A 38 8.61 4.25 17.79
N LEU A 39 9.85 3.80 17.62
CA LEU A 39 10.86 3.92 18.66
C LEU A 39 11.38 5.36 18.75
N PRO A 40 12.01 5.75 19.88
CA PRO A 40 12.62 7.06 20.00
C PRO A 40 13.54 7.36 18.81
N ARG A 41 13.37 8.55 18.22
CA ARG A 41 14.13 9.07 17.06
C ARG A 41 13.80 8.42 15.70
N GLU A 42 12.90 7.45 15.64
CA GLU A 42 12.39 6.95 14.35
C GLU A 42 11.43 7.95 13.72
N ARG A 43 11.56 8.17 12.41
CA ARG A 43 10.63 8.99 11.61
C ARG A 43 9.62 8.15 10.83
N ARG A 44 9.92 6.85 10.65
CA ARG A 44 9.06 5.86 10.01
C ARG A 44 9.41 4.47 10.53
N ILE A 45 8.45 3.56 10.44
CA ILE A 45 8.73 2.13 10.52
C ILE A 45 9.28 1.69 9.17
N HIS A 46 10.40 0.98 9.19
CA HIS A 46 10.92 0.29 8.00
C HIS A 46 10.82 -1.20 8.26
N PHE A 47 9.71 -1.81 7.87
CA PHE A 47 9.28 -3.12 8.37
C PHE A 47 10.31 -4.23 8.11
N THR A 48 10.97 -4.16 6.96
CA THR A 48 12.06 -5.07 6.59
C THR A 48 13.25 -5.03 7.55
N LYS A 49 13.50 -3.91 8.26
CA LYS A 49 14.62 -3.78 9.21
C LYS A 49 14.25 -4.14 10.65
N GLU A 50 12.98 -4.41 10.91
CA GLU A 50 12.49 -4.72 12.25
C GLU A 50 12.86 -6.13 12.72
N SER A 51 13.04 -6.29 14.03
CA SER A 51 13.25 -7.61 14.63
C SER A 51 11.98 -8.47 14.51
N PRO A 52 12.08 -9.82 14.47
CA PRO A 52 10.89 -10.68 14.37
C PRO A 52 9.82 -10.43 15.47
N PRO A 53 10.17 -10.24 16.76
CA PRO A 53 9.17 -9.88 17.77
C PRO A 53 8.46 -8.56 17.48
N ARG A 54 9.20 -7.56 16.97
CA ARG A 54 8.65 -6.25 16.63
C ARG A 54 7.76 -6.31 15.40
N ARG A 55 8.12 -7.09 14.38
CA ARG A 55 7.25 -7.37 13.22
C ARG A 55 5.92 -8.00 13.65
N ARG A 56 5.95 -9.01 14.52
CA ARG A 56 4.71 -9.63 15.04
C ARG A 56 3.84 -8.62 15.80
N LYS A 57 4.45 -7.77 16.64
CA LYS A 57 3.72 -6.69 17.32
C LYS A 57 3.04 -5.74 16.33
N ILE A 58 3.77 -5.29 15.30
CA ILE A 58 3.25 -4.37 14.28
C ILE A 58 2.11 -5.03 13.50
N LEU A 59 2.30 -6.27 13.02
CA LEU A 59 1.25 -7.01 12.29
C LEU A 59 0.03 -7.31 13.16
N GLY A 60 0.22 -7.59 14.45
CA GLY A 60 -0.87 -7.76 15.40
C GLY A 60 -1.72 -6.49 15.52
N VAL A 61 -1.09 -5.31 15.59
CA VAL A 61 -1.81 -4.03 15.58
C VAL A 61 -2.54 -3.79 14.26
N ILE A 62 -1.91 -4.10 13.12
CA ILE A 62 -2.53 -3.95 11.80
C ILE A 62 -3.74 -4.87 11.64
N ALA A 63 -3.70 -6.09 12.19
CA ALA A 63 -4.78 -7.06 12.10
C ALA A 63 -6.06 -6.62 12.83
N GLU A 64 -5.95 -5.73 13.83
CA GLU A 64 -7.09 -5.14 14.53
C GLU A 64 -7.77 -4.01 13.73
N PHE A 65 -7.18 -3.58 12.61
CA PHE A 65 -7.79 -2.55 11.76
C PHE A 65 -8.82 -3.16 10.82
N GLY A 66 -9.92 -2.44 10.57
CA GLY A 66 -10.92 -2.77 9.55
C GLY A 66 -10.45 -2.44 8.13
N ILE A 67 -9.27 -2.94 7.73
CA ILE A 67 -8.68 -2.70 6.40
C ILE A 67 -8.81 -3.92 5.49
N ALA A 68 -8.67 -3.68 4.18
CA ALA A 68 -8.47 -4.73 3.19
C ALA A 68 -7.21 -4.45 2.38
N ALA A 69 -6.38 -5.46 2.13
CA ALA A 69 -5.21 -5.36 1.28
C ALA A 69 -5.46 -6.02 -0.09
N ARG A 70 -5.28 -5.27 -1.17
CA ARG A 70 -5.31 -5.76 -2.55
C ARG A 70 -3.88 -5.86 -3.06
N LEU A 71 -3.46 -7.06 -3.46
CA LEU A 71 -2.09 -7.37 -3.84
C LEU A 71 -2.01 -7.57 -5.36
N TYR A 72 -1.60 -6.53 -6.07
CA TYR A 72 -1.43 -6.56 -7.52
C TYR A 72 -0.09 -7.20 -7.86
N GLN A 73 -0.14 -8.39 -8.46
CA GLN A 73 1.03 -9.22 -8.70
C GLN A 73 1.29 -9.39 -10.20
N ALA A 74 2.53 -9.10 -10.60
CA ALA A 74 3.06 -9.39 -11.92
C ALA A 74 4.36 -10.20 -11.80
N ASP A 75 4.57 -11.14 -12.72
CA ASP A 75 5.74 -12.04 -12.69
C ASP A 75 7.06 -11.31 -12.93
N LYS A 76 7.02 -10.22 -13.70
CA LYS A 76 8.18 -9.36 -14.01
C LYS A 76 8.11 -8.05 -13.24
N ASN A 77 9.28 -7.52 -12.91
CA ASN A 77 9.43 -6.15 -12.42
C ASN A 77 9.98 -5.26 -13.53
N ASP A 78 9.12 -4.91 -14.49
CA ASP A 78 9.44 -4.00 -15.57
C ASP A 78 8.42 -2.86 -15.67
N VAL A 79 8.67 -1.92 -16.57
CA VAL A 79 7.84 -0.73 -16.76
C VAL A 79 6.42 -1.10 -17.21
N ALA A 80 6.23 -2.19 -17.96
CA ALA A 80 4.91 -2.62 -18.42
C ALA A 80 4.11 -3.18 -17.24
N ALA A 81 4.68 -4.11 -16.48
CA ALA A 81 4.09 -4.67 -15.27
C ALA A 81 3.68 -3.57 -14.27
N ARG A 82 4.53 -2.56 -14.08
CA ARG A 82 4.22 -1.41 -13.20
C ARG A 82 3.02 -0.61 -13.69
N ARG A 83 2.96 -0.33 -15.00
CA ARG A 83 1.83 0.37 -15.62
C ARG A 83 0.54 -0.39 -15.43
N ASP A 84 0.58 -1.70 -15.66
CA ASP A 84 -0.59 -2.54 -15.59
C ASP A 84 -1.09 -2.66 -14.15
N CYS A 85 -0.19 -2.82 -13.17
CA CYS A 85 -0.55 -2.86 -11.75
C CYS A 85 -1.22 -1.56 -11.29
N LEU A 86 -0.62 -0.40 -11.60
CA LEU A 86 -1.20 0.89 -11.23
C LEU A 86 -2.54 1.15 -11.96
N ALA A 87 -2.65 0.80 -13.24
CA ALA A 87 -3.90 0.97 -13.99
C ALA A 87 -5.01 0.04 -13.48
N ALA A 88 -4.69 -1.21 -13.15
CA ALA A 88 -5.64 -2.14 -12.53
C ALA A 88 -6.09 -1.64 -11.16
N MET A 89 -5.17 -1.09 -10.36
CA MET A 89 -5.50 -0.52 -9.07
C MET A 89 -6.47 0.65 -9.18
N VAL A 90 -6.20 1.63 -10.06
CA VAL A 90 -7.10 2.78 -10.25
C VAL A 90 -8.48 2.32 -10.72
N ARG A 91 -8.56 1.33 -11.62
CA ARG A 91 -9.83 0.72 -12.05
C ARG A 91 -10.63 0.19 -10.86
N ASP A 92 -9.99 -0.57 -9.99
CA ASP A 92 -10.67 -1.30 -8.91
C ASP A 92 -11.10 -0.39 -7.75
N ILE A 93 -10.47 0.77 -7.60
CA ILE A 93 -10.81 1.75 -6.56
C ILE A 93 -11.71 2.88 -7.08
N ALA A 94 -11.88 3.00 -8.40
CA ALA A 94 -12.76 3.99 -9.02
C ALA A 94 -14.18 3.88 -8.41
N GLY A 95 -14.71 5.01 -7.93
CA GLY A 95 -16.04 5.09 -7.30
C GLY A 95 -16.11 4.61 -5.84
N SER A 96 -15.04 4.05 -5.27
CA SER A 96 -15.00 3.60 -3.86
C SER A 96 -13.97 4.34 -3.00
N ALA A 97 -12.91 4.86 -3.61
CA ALA A 97 -11.89 5.65 -2.95
C ALA A 97 -11.94 7.12 -3.37
N GLU A 98 -11.66 8.02 -2.42
CA GLU A 98 -11.50 9.46 -2.68
C GLU A 98 -10.02 9.88 -2.68
N ARG A 99 -9.13 9.04 -2.11
CA ARG A 99 -7.70 9.32 -2.02
C ARG A 99 -6.85 8.08 -2.26
N LEU A 100 -5.79 8.23 -3.05
CA LEU A 100 -4.76 7.24 -3.32
C LEU A 100 -3.38 7.83 -2.99
N VAL A 101 -2.64 7.21 -2.08
CA VAL A 101 -1.30 7.64 -1.69
C VAL A 101 -0.33 6.53 -2.03
N VAL A 102 0.64 6.82 -2.91
CA VAL A 102 1.68 5.87 -3.31
C VAL A 102 3.00 6.28 -2.67
N GLU A 103 3.73 5.33 -2.07
CA GLU A 103 5.10 5.57 -1.62
C GLU A 103 5.96 5.99 -2.81
N ARG A 104 6.64 7.13 -2.67
CA ARG A 104 7.44 7.72 -3.73
C ARG A 104 8.81 7.03 -3.82
N ASP A 105 9.04 6.39 -4.95
CA ASP A 105 10.38 6.01 -5.43
C ASP A 105 10.81 7.02 -6.51
N GLU A 106 11.92 7.73 -6.29
CA GLU A 106 12.41 8.77 -7.22
C GLU A 106 12.73 8.18 -8.61
N SER A 107 13.06 6.89 -8.70
CA SER A 107 13.34 6.22 -9.98
C SER A 107 12.09 5.99 -10.83
N THR A 108 10.90 5.95 -10.22
CA THR A 108 9.62 5.69 -10.92
C THR A 108 8.64 6.85 -10.83
N ALA A 109 8.90 7.89 -10.04
CA ALA A 109 7.96 8.97 -9.75
C ALA A 109 7.35 9.62 -11.00
N THR A 110 8.14 9.87 -12.04
CA THR A 110 7.64 10.45 -13.31
C THR A 110 6.71 9.50 -14.04
N LEU A 111 7.08 8.22 -14.11
CA LEU A 111 6.26 7.18 -14.72
C LEU A 111 4.93 7.04 -13.98
N ASP A 112 4.97 6.95 -12.65
CA ASP A 112 3.81 6.72 -11.80
C ASP A 112 2.80 7.85 -11.92
N LYS A 113 3.27 9.12 -11.89
CA LYS A 113 2.40 10.28 -12.14
C LYS A 113 1.71 10.21 -13.49
N GLN A 114 2.43 9.83 -14.56
CA GLN A 114 1.85 9.71 -15.90
C GLN A 114 0.81 8.59 -15.97
N VAL A 115 1.06 7.45 -15.32
CA VAL A 115 0.14 6.30 -15.29
C VAL A 115 -1.11 6.65 -14.52
N LEU A 116 -0.98 7.19 -13.31
CA LEU A 116 -2.11 7.60 -12.47
C LEU A 116 -2.99 8.62 -13.18
N PHE A 117 -2.40 9.63 -13.82
CA PHE A 117 -3.13 10.63 -14.60
C PHE A 117 -3.94 10.00 -15.75
N ARG A 118 -3.31 9.12 -16.54
CA ARG A 118 -3.99 8.44 -17.66
C ARG A 118 -5.10 7.50 -17.17
N ALA A 119 -4.83 6.77 -16.10
CA ALA A 119 -5.79 5.82 -15.52
C ALA A 119 -7.00 6.57 -14.92
N ALA A 120 -6.78 7.66 -14.19
CA ALA A 120 -7.88 8.46 -13.61
C ALA A 120 -8.83 9.03 -14.68
N ARG A 121 -8.31 9.38 -15.86
CA ARG A 121 -9.14 9.77 -17.02
C ARG A 121 -9.83 8.59 -17.66
N ARG A 122 -9.12 7.48 -17.84
CA ARG A 122 -9.65 6.27 -18.47
C ARG A 122 -10.83 5.68 -17.69
N TYR A 123 -10.81 5.78 -16.37
CA TYR A 123 -11.84 5.24 -15.48
C TYR A 123 -12.75 6.31 -14.89
N ASP A 124 -12.78 7.50 -15.51
CA ASP A 124 -13.69 8.61 -15.19
C ASP A 124 -13.74 8.99 -13.69
N CYS A 125 -12.59 8.99 -13.03
CA CYS A 125 -12.46 9.31 -11.61
C CYS A 125 -11.52 10.50 -11.35
N SER A 126 -11.24 11.30 -12.39
CA SER A 126 -10.32 12.44 -12.30
C SER A 126 -10.80 13.54 -11.33
N GLU A 127 -12.12 13.67 -11.14
CA GLU A 127 -12.71 14.66 -10.22
C GLU A 127 -12.96 14.09 -8.81
N SER A 128 -13.12 12.76 -8.70
CA SER A 128 -13.50 12.10 -7.44
C SER A 128 -12.32 11.47 -6.70
N LEU A 129 -11.20 11.17 -7.37
CA LEU A 129 -10.04 10.50 -6.81
C LEU A 129 -8.82 11.43 -6.82
N GLN A 130 -8.40 11.85 -5.62
CA GLN A 130 -7.13 12.53 -5.43
C GLN A 130 -6.00 11.50 -5.34
N TYR A 131 -4.89 11.71 -6.05
CA TYR A 131 -3.72 10.85 -5.94
C TYR A 131 -2.44 11.63 -5.68
N GLU A 132 -1.57 11.07 -4.82
CA GLU A 132 -0.34 11.70 -4.37
C GLU A 132 0.81 10.70 -4.30
N LEU A 133 2.04 11.18 -4.52
CA LEU A 133 3.27 10.42 -4.28
C LEU A 133 4.00 11.02 -3.09
N LEU A 134 4.02 10.31 -1.96
CA LEU A 134 4.57 10.79 -0.71
C LEU A 134 5.78 9.95 -0.30
N ALA A 135 6.75 10.57 0.36
CA ALA A 135 7.82 9.83 1.01
C ALA A 135 7.23 9.01 2.18
N ALA A 136 7.76 7.81 2.43
CA ALA A 136 7.24 6.92 3.47
C ALA A 136 7.08 7.53 4.87
N HIS A 137 7.91 8.50 5.24
CA HIS A 137 7.85 9.15 6.55
C HIS A 137 6.77 10.26 6.63
N ALA A 138 6.15 10.63 5.51
CA ALA A 138 5.14 11.67 5.46
C ALA A 138 3.76 11.19 5.94
N ASP A 139 3.48 9.89 5.83
CA ASP A 139 2.21 9.30 6.28
C ASP A 139 2.43 7.93 6.94
N PRO A 140 2.09 7.76 8.23
CA PRO A 140 2.18 6.48 8.92
C PRO A 140 1.43 5.32 8.27
N LEU A 141 0.40 5.60 7.47
CA LEU A 141 -0.35 4.56 6.78
C LEU A 141 0.40 3.96 5.59
N LEU A 142 1.48 4.60 5.10
CA LEU A 142 2.38 3.98 4.11
C LEU A 142 3.20 2.83 4.69
N TRP A 143 3.30 2.69 6.02
CA TRP A 143 4.06 1.60 6.62
C TRP A 143 3.27 0.28 6.63
N ILE A 144 1.94 0.36 6.49
CA ILE A 144 1.05 -0.80 6.42
C ILE A 144 1.28 -1.57 5.11
N PRO A 145 1.21 -0.97 3.91
CA PRO A 145 1.49 -1.69 2.68
C PRO A 145 2.93 -2.21 2.59
N ASP A 146 3.96 -1.53 3.16
CA ASP A 146 5.34 -2.08 3.30
C ASP A 146 5.29 -3.40 4.09
N ALA A 147 4.64 -3.38 5.26
CA ALA A 147 4.51 -4.55 6.12
C ALA A 147 3.77 -5.70 5.42
N VAL A 148 2.68 -5.39 4.72
CA VAL A 148 1.87 -6.39 4.00
C VAL A 148 2.64 -6.96 2.80
N ALA A 149 3.21 -6.11 1.95
CA ALA A 149 3.97 -6.52 0.77
C ALA A 149 5.16 -7.41 1.16
N TRP A 150 5.92 -7.00 2.18
CA TRP A 150 7.02 -7.81 2.70
C TRP A 150 6.54 -9.15 3.23
N SER A 151 5.49 -9.15 4.07
CA SER A 151 4.97 -10.36 4.72
C SER A 151 4.48 -11.37 3.69
N TRP A 152 3.77 -10.89 2.68
CA TRP A 152 3.29 -11.72 1.57
C TRP A 152 4.44 -12.33 0.75
N ALA A 153 5.44 -11.51 0.40
CA ALA A 153 6.60 -11.93 -0.38
C ALA A 153 7.49 -12.93 0.39
N LYS A 154 7.65 -12.69 1.70
CA LYS A 154 8.44 -13.54 2.61
C LYS A 154 7.83 -14.94 2.73
N GLY A 155 6.50 -15.04 2.81
CA GLY A 155 5.80 -16.33 2.94
C GLY A 155 5.86 -16.92 4.35
N GLY A 156 5.41 -18.17 4.49
CA GLY A 156 5.31 -18.87 5.77
C GLY A 156 4.44 -18.13 6.77
N GLU A 157 4.83 -18.15 8.05
CA GLU A 157 4.09 -17.50 9.15
C GLU A 157 3.74 -16.03 8.85
N TRP A 158 4.61 -15.30 8.13
CA TRP A 158 4.40 -13.89 7.84
C TRP A 158 3.24 -13.68 6.87
N ARG A 159 3.12 -14.54 5.86
CA ARG A 159 1.97 -14.50 4.95
C ARG A 159 0.69 -14.86 5.69
N ASP A 160 0.74 -15.87 6.55
CA ASP A 160 -0.43 -16.35 7.28
C ASP A 160 -1.03 -15.24 8.18
N LEU A 161 -0.18 -14.36 8.73
CA LEU A 161 -0.61 -13.22 9.53
C LEU A 161 -1.35 -12.12 8.74
N VAL A 162 -1.11 -12.00 7.43
CA VAL A 162 -1.72 -10.95 6.59
C VAL A 162 -2.79 -11.50 5.63
N ALA A 163 -2.82 -12.82 5.43
CA ALA A 163 -3.76 -13.50 4.55
C ALA A 163 -5.24 -13.24 4.86
N PRO A 164 -5.70 -13.14 6.13
CA PRO A 164 -7.12 -12.95 6.43
C PRO A 164 -7.75 -11.70 5.82
N TYR A 165 -6.94 -10.67 5.56
CA TYR A 165 -7.39 -9.41 4.97
C TYR A 165 -6.72 -9.11 3.62
N SER A 166 -6.05 -10.09 3.00
CA SER A 166 -5.35 -9.91 1.72
C SER A 166 -6.01 -10.64 0.57
N THR A 167 -6.17 -9.97 -0.57
CA THR A 167 -6.66 -10.55 -1.83
C THR A 167 -5.62 -10.37 -2.93
N VAL A 168 -5.25 -11.43 -3.63
CA VAL A 168 -4.31 -11.37 -4.76
C VAL A 168 -5.04 -11.11 -6.07
N ILE A 169 -4.51 -10.16 -6.84
CA ILE A 169 -4.99 -9.79 -8.17
C ILE A 169 -3.81 -9.98 -9.11
N ARG A 170 -3.91 -10.97 -10.00
CA ARG A 170 -2.89 -11.16 -11.05
C ARG A 170 -3.14 -10.18 -12.17
N VAL A 171 -2.07 -9.54 -12.62
CA VAL A 171 -2.05 -8.51 -13.66
C VAL A 171 -1.30 -9.02 -14.87
#